data_AF-A0A7V6VSM4-F1
#
_entry.id   AF-A0A7V6VSM4-F1
#
_cell.length_a   1.000
_cell.length_b   1.000
_cell.length_c   1.000
_cell.angle_alpha   90.00
_cell.angle_beta   90.00
_cell.angle_gamma   90.00
#
_symmetry.space_group_name_H-M   'P 1'
#
loop_
_entity.id
_entity.type
_entity.pdbx_description
1 polymer ?
#
loop_
_entity_poly.entity_id
_entity_poly.type
_entity_poly.pdbx_seq_one_letter_code
_entity_poly.pdbx_strand_id
1 'polypeptide(L)'
;MFDKLISKIKKYRELSKERREIELKEKKDYFINLLNRDWTDEEVYRENESLIIDSAGWLGGDYTEYDFKKRILRDYQEYFTKEEYQSLYQMIKEKEELYLKHFYETKENVINELTKNWENDYVDTECSEFEFKSKLLLVNKKYFNKKEYEELSKMINYKKDQQLVKKNR
;
A
#
# COMPACT_ATOMS: atom_id res chain seq x y z
N MET A 1 46.87 40.09 -17.00
CA MET A 1 46.57 39.51 -15.66
C MET A 1 45.09 39.11 -15.53
N PHE A 2 44.16 39.91 -16.07
CA PHE A 2 42.72 39.62 -16.12
C PHE A 2 42.33 38.38 -16.94
N ASP A 3 42.98 38.10 -18.07
CA ASP A 3 42.60 36.96 -18.93
C ASP A 3 42.78 35.59 -18.24
N LYS A 4 43.84 35.46 -17.40
CA LYS A 4 44.04 34.27 -16.57
C LYS A 4 42.96 34.11 -15.51
N LEU A 5 42.43 35.20 -14.97
CA LEU A 5 41.35 35.17 -13.98
C LEU A 5 40.02 34.76 -14.64
N ILE A 6 39.71 35.34 -15.81
CA ILE A 6 38.50 35.00 -16.58
C ILE A 6 38.53 33.52 -17.01
N SER A 7 39.67 33.02 -17.46
CA SER A 7 39.85 31.60 -17.81
C SER A 7 39.59 30.67 -16.62
N LYS A 8 40.12 31.01 -15.42
CA LYS A 8 39.87 30.23 -14.19
C LYS A 8 38.38 30.22 -13.80
N ILE A 9 37.70 31.36 -13.91
CA ILE A 9 36.26 31.47 -13.59
C ILE A 9 35.42 30.62 -14.55
N LYS A 10 35.73 30.64 -15.86
CA LYS A 10 35.04 29.79 -16.85
C LYS A 10 35.19 28.31 -16.51
N LYS A 11 36.41 27.85 -16.23
CA LYS A 11 36.69 26.47 -15.83
C LYS A 11 35.94 26.07 -14.56
N TYR A 12 35.87 26.96 -13.56
CA TYR A 12 35.11 26.70 -12.33
C TYR A 12 33.60 26.57 -12.59
N ARG A 13 33.04 27.39 -13.48
CA ARG A 13 31.63 27.31 -13.86
C ARG A 13 31.31 26.01 -14.60
N GLU A 14 32.19 25.56 -15.49
CA GLU A 14 32.06 24.27 -16.19
C GLU A 14 32.07 23.11 -15.20
N LEU A 15 33.08 23.05 -14.32
CA LEU A 15 33.15 22.01 -13.29
C LEU A 15 31.94 22.03 -12.33
N SER A 16 31.41 23.21 -12.02
CA SER A 16 30.21 23.35 -11.18
C SER A 16 28.95 22.86 -11.89
N LYS A 17 28.82 23.10 -13.20
CA LYS A 17 27.73 22.56 -14.01
C LYS A 17 27.80 21.04 -14.11
N GLU A 18 28.98 20.49 -14.43
CA GLU A 18 29.20 19.05 -14.52
C GLU A 18 28.85 18.33 -13.21
N ARG A 19 29.27 18.86 -12.06
CA ARG A 19 28.89 18.30 -10.75
C ARG A 19 27.38 18.32 -10.53
N ARG A 20 26.71 19.42 -10.87
CA ARG A 20 25.26 19.53 -10.72
C ARG A 20 24.52 18.54 -11.62
N GLU A 21 24.99 18.32 -12.84
CA GLU A 21 24.42 17.33 -13.75
C GLU A 21 24.58 15.90 -13.22
N ILE A 22 25.73 15.59 -12.63
CA ILE A 22 25.97 14.30 -11.95
C ILE A 22 25.01 14.13 -10.77
N GLU A 23 24.90 15.12 -9.88
CA GLU A 23 23.99 15.06 -8.72
C GLU A 23 22.52 14.88 -9.13
N LEU A 24 22.08 15.57 -10.18
CA LEU A 24 20.71 15.43 -10.70
C LEU A 24 20.47 14.02 -11.26
N LYS A 25 21.45 13.46 -11.97
CA LYS A 25 21.39 12.10 -12.50
C LYS A 25 21.35 11.07 -11.37
N GLU A 26 22.22 11.18 -10.38
CA GLU A 26 22.27 10.26 -9.23
C GLU A 26 20.94 10.26 -8.46
N LYS A 27 20.35 11.44 -8.25
CA LYS A 27 19.03 11.55 -7.61
C LYS A 27 17.92 10.90 -8.44
N LYS A 28 17.93 11.14 -9.75
CA LYS A 28 16.97 10.52 -10.67
C LYS A 28 17.10 8.99 -10.63
N ASP A 29 18.32 8.46 -10.74
CA ASP A 29 18.59 7.02 -10.70
C ASP A 29 18.15 6.40 -9.37
N TYR A 30 18.35 7.11 -8.26
CA TYR A 30 17.85 6.70 -6.94
C TYR A 30 16.32 6.56 -6.92
N PHE A 31 15.58 7.54 -7.43
CA PHE A 31 14.12 7.46 -7.49
C PHE A 31 13.63 6.37 -8.43
N ILE A 32 14.25 6.20 -9.60
CA ILE A 32 13.93 5.11 -10.53
C ILE A 32 14.09 3.75 -9.84
N ASN A 33 15.16 3.57 -9.06
CA ASN A 33 15.37 2.33 -8.31
C ASN A 33 14.26 2.11 -7.26
N LEU A 34 13.90 3.13 -6.49
CA LEU A 34 12.81 3.04 -5.52
C LEU A 34 11.45 2.69 -6.16
N LEU A 35 11.17 3.22 -7.35
CA LEU A 35 9.93 2.97 -8.08
C LEU A 35 9.87 1.56 -8.68
N ASN A 36 11.01 1.04 -9.13
CA ASN A 36 11.09 -0.23 -9.85
C ASN A 36 11.21 -1.45 -8.94
N ARG A 37 11.86 -1.31 -7.78
CA ARG A 37 12.01 -2.43 -6.83
C ARG A 37 10.70 -2.75 -6.13
N ASP A 38 10.55 -3.99 -5.72
CA ASP A 38 9.47 -4.40 -4.83
C ASP A 38 9.82 -3.96 -3.40
N TRP A 39 8.81 -3.48 -2.68
CA TRP A 39 8.96 -3.09 -1.28
C TRP A 39 8.53 -4.25 -0.39
N THR A 40 9.22 -4.40 0.72
CA THR A 40 8.84 -5.38 1.74
C THR A 40 7.66 -4.87 2.57
N ASP A 41 6.88 -5.79 3.14
CA ASP A 41 5.78 -5.44 4.05
C ASP A 41 6.27 -4.56 5.22
N GLU A 42 7.49 -4.78 5.71
CA GLU A 42 8.09 -3.98 6.77
C GLU A 42 8.40 -2.54 6.33
N GLU A 43 8.90 -2.35 5.10
CA GLU A 43 9.12 -1.01 4.54
C GLU A 43 7.80 -0.26 4.35
N VAL A 44 6.78 -0.94 3.84
CA VAL A 44 5.42 -0.40 3.69
C VAL A 44 4.84 -0.03 5.06
N TYR A 45 5.01 -0.88 6.06
CA TYR A 45 4.54 -0.62 7.42
C TYR A 45 5.22 0.60 8.05
N ARG A 46 6.56 0.70 7.97
CA ARG A 46 7.31 1.84 8.51
C ARG A 46 6.94 3.17 7.83
N GLU A 47 6.70 3.15 6.52
CA GLU A 47 6.28 4.35 5.78
C GLU A 47 4.83 4.76 6.12
N ASN A 48 3.96 3.78 6.39
CA ASN A 48 2.65 4.07 6.96
C ASN A 48 2.77 4.71 8.36
N GLU A 49 3.65 4.20 9.23
CA GLU A 49 3.87 4.79 10.56
C GLU A 49 4.37 6.23 10.49
N SER A 50 5.31 6.54 9.59
CA SER A 50 5.83 7.90 9.42
C SER A 50 4.75 8.89 8.97
N LEU A 51 3.85 8.45 8.08
CA LEU A 51 2.72 9.24 7.59
C LEU A 51 1.62 9.45 8.63
N ILE A 52 1.37 8.47 9.50
CA ILE A 52 0.40 8.59 10.61
C ILE A 52 0.88 9.64 11.63
N ILE A 53 2.19 9.79 11.81
CA ILE A 53 2.78 10.79 12.70
C ILE A 53 2.68 12.21 12.11
N ASP A 54 2.80 12.34 10.79
CA ASP A 54 2.79 13.64 10.09
C ASP A 54 1.39 14.12 9.67
N SER A 55 0.39 13.26 9.60
CA SER A 55 -0.99 13.63 9.25
C SER A 55 -1.90 13.62 10.47
N ALA A 56 -2.34 14.81 10.89
CA ALA A 56 -3.36 14.99 11.92
C ALA A 56 -4.71 14.41 11.48
N GLY A 57 -4.86 13.09 11.63
CA GLY A 57 -6.07 12.33 11.40
C GLY A 57 -6.43 12.19 9.92
N TRP A 58 -6.49 10.96 9.41
CA TRP A 58 -7.44 10.62 8.33
C TRP A 58 -7.78 9.13 8.32
N LEU A 59 -9.04 8.87 7.97
CA LEU A 59 -9.79 7.63 8.16
C LEU A 59 -9.86 6.87 6.83
N GLY A 60 -8.98 5.89 6.57
CA GLY A 60 -9.12 5.12 5.32
C GLY A 60 -8.00 4.15 4.95
N GLY A 61 -7.73 3.13 5.79
CA GLY A 61 -6.87 1.99 5.42
C GLY A 61 -5.36 2.30 5.35
N ASP A 62 -4.54 1.24 5.39
CA ASP A 62 -3.09 1.35 5.23
C ASP A 62 -2.76 1.54 3.74
N TYR A 63 -1.84 2.45 3.42
CA TYR A 63 -1.33 2.65 2.07
C TYR A 63 -0.57 1.42 1.58
N THR A 64 -0.71 1.09 0.30
CA THR A 64 0.06 0.04 -0.36
C THR A 64 1.40 0.58 -0.86
N GLU A 65 2.33 -0.32 -1.23
CA GLU A 65 3.56 0.10 -1.90
C GLU A 65 3.32 0.93 -3.16
N TYR A 66 2.22 0.69 -3.88
CA TYR A 66 1.88 1.41 -5.10
C TYR A 66 1.45 2.85 -4.82
N ASP A 67 0.79 3.09 -3.70
CA ASP A 67 0.46 4.44 -3.25
C ASP A 67 1.73 5.24 -2.93
N PHE A 68 2.70 4.61 -2.25
CA PHE A 68 4.00 5.22 -1.97
C PHE A 68 4.79 5.49 -3.23
N LYS A 69 4.84 4.55 -4.18
CA LYS A 69 5.50 4.75 -5.47
C LYS A 69 4.88 5.91 -6.25
N LYS A 70 3.55 6.02 -6.28
CA LYS A 70 2.86 7.18 -6.90
C LYS A 70 3.18 8.49 -6.20
N ARG A 71 3.25 8.50 -4.86
CA ARG A 71 3.63 9.67 -4.07
C ARG A 71 5.06 10.10 -4.39
N ILE A 72 6.03 9.19 -4.38
CA ILE A 72 7.43 9.46 -4.73
C ILE A 72 7.50 10.07 -6.13
N LEU A 73 6.83 9.46 -7.11
CA LEU A 73 6.84 9.95 -8.49
C LEU A 73 6.27 11.37 -8.61
N ARG A 74 5.20 11.69 -7.86
CA ARG A 74 4.61 13.04 -7.82
C ARG A 74 5.51 14.05 -7.12
N ASP A 75 6.04 13.69 -5.96
CA ASP A 75 6.81 14.58 -5.09
C ASP A 75 8.18 14.93 -5.71
N TYR A 76 8.70 14.08 -6.61
CA TYR A 76 9.96 14.27 -7.33
C TYR A 76 9.80 14.38 -8.84
N GLN A 77 8.64 14.85 -9.32
CA GLN A 77 8.32 14.96 -10.75
C GLN A 77 9.33 15.81 -11.53
N GLU A 78 10.01 16.77 -10.89
CA GLU A 78 10.97 17.67 -11.52
C GLU A 78 12.23 16.98 -12.06
N TYR A 79 12.51 15.75 -11.63
CA TYR A 79 13.63 14.94 -12.12
C TYR A 79 13.30 14.17 -13.40
N PHE A 80 12.04 14.17 -13.83
CA PHE A 80 11.55 13.37 -14.95
C PHE A 80 11.06 14.25 -16.09
N THR A 81 11.28 13.80 -17.33
CA THR A 81 10.53 14.37 -18.45
C THR A 81 9.06 13.97 -18.33
N LYS A 82 8.20 14.67 -19.08
CA LYS A 82 6.77 14.35 -19.11
C LYS A 82 6.52 12.90 -19.57
N GLU A 83 7.27 12.44 -20.56
CA GLU A 83 7.17 11.09 -21.11
C GLU A 83 7.62 10.04 -20.11
N GLU A 84 8.73 10.29 -19.40
CA GLU A 84 9.23 9.40 -18.33
C GLU A 84 8.23 9.31 -17.18
N TYR A 85 7.70 10.45 -16.71
CA TYR A 85 6.69 10.48 -15.67
C TYR A 85 5.46 9.67 -16.08
N GLN A 86 4.94 9.87 -17.30
CA GLN A 86 3.77 9.14 -17.80
C GLN A 86 4.02 7.63 -17.89
N SER A 87 5.20 7.23 -18.39
CA SER A 87 5.58 5.83 -18.50
C SER A 87 5.69 5.16 -17.13
N LEU A 88 6.37 5.80 -16.17
CA LEU A 88 6.51 5.29 -14.81
C LEU A 88 5.16 5.20 -14.09
N TYR A 89 4.32 6.23 -14.22
CA TYR A 89 3.00 6.23 -13.61
C TYR A 89 2.13 5.09 -14.15
N GLN A 90 2.14 4.88 -15.46
CA GLN A 90 1.38 3.81 -16.11
C GLN A 90 1.87 2.43 -15.65
N MET A 91 3.18 2.22 -15.58
CA MET A 91 3.77 0.97 -15.08
C MET A 91 3.36 0.69 -13.63
N ILE A 92 3.39 1.69 -12.75
CA ILE A 92 2.96 1.54 -11.34
C ILE A 92 1.48 1.17 -11.28
N LYS A 93 0.64 1.81 -12.09
CA LYS A 93 -0.80 1.54 -12.16
C LYS A 93 -1.10 0.12 -12.64
N GLU A 94 -0.41 -0.36 -13.66
CA GLU A 94 -0.60 -1.72 -14.18
C GLU A 94 -0.22 -2.79 -13.14
N LYS A 95 0.88 -2.58 -12.40
CA LYS A 95 1.27 -3.48 -11.31
C LYS A 95 0.26 -3.46 -10.16
N GLU A 96 -0.26 -2.29 -9.80
CA GLU A 96 -1.30 -2.15 -8.79
C GLU A 96 -2.59 -2.88 -9.20
N GLU A 97 -3.03 -2.73 -10.45
CA GLU A 97 -4.21 -3.43 -10.97
C GLU A 97 -4.02 -4.95 -10.91
N LEU A 98 -2.83 -5.45 -11.26
CA LEU A 98 -2.49 -6.87 -11.13
C LEU A 98 -2.50 -7.34 -9.68
N TYR A 99 -1.91 -6.56 -8.77
CA TYR A 99 -1.90 -6.84 -7.34
C TYR A 99 -3.31 -6.88 -6.76
N LEU A 100 -4.15 -5.90 -7.08
CA LEU A 100 -5.54 -5.83 -6.61
C LEU A 100 -6.35 -7.01 -7.17
N LYS A 101 -6.18 -7.34 -8.45
CA LYS A 101 -6.82 -8.52 -9.04
C LYS A 101 -6.44 -9.79 -8.28
N HIS A 102 -5.15 -10.02 -8.07
CA HIS A 102 -4.67 -11.19 -7.33
C HIS A 102 -5.16 -11.22 -5.88
N PHE A 103 -5.20 -10.05 -5.22
CA PHE A 103 -5.73 -9.90 -3.86
C PHE A 103 -7.21 -10.29 -3.79
N TYR A 104 -8.04 -9.80 -4.71
CA TYR A 104 -9.46 -10.12 -4.74
C TYR A 104 -9.73 -11.58 -5.13
N GLU A 105 -8.99 -12.13 -6.10
CA GLU A 105 -9.06 -13.56 -6.46
C GLU A 105 -8.67 -14.44 -5.27
N THR A 106 -7.61 -14.09 -4.55
CA THR A 106 -7.18 -14.81 -3.34
C THR A 106 -8.22 -14.70 -2.23
N LYS A 107 -8.78 -13.51 -2.02
CA LYS A 107 -9.86 -13.28 -1.05
C LYS A 107 -11.07 -14.15 -1.37
N GLU A 108 -11.49 -14.20 -2.63
CA GLU A 108 -12.61 -15.03 -3.09
C GLU A 108 -12.31 -16.53 -2.92
N ASN A 109 -11.12 -16.99 -3.28
CA ASN A 109 -10.71 -18.39 -3.10
C ASN A 109 -10.71 -18.79 -1.61
N VAL A 110 -10.16 -17.95 -0.74
CA VAL A 110 -10.17 -18.18 0.72
C VAL A 110 -11.61 -18.22 1.26
N ILE A 111 -12.48 -17.32 0.80
CA ILE A 111 -13.92 -17.33 1.16
C ILE A 111 -14.59 -18.62 0.69
N ASN A 112 -14.30 -19.08 -0.53
CA ASN A 112 -14.88 -20.27 -1.11
C ASN A 112 -14.42 -21.56 -0.41
N GLU A 113 -13.13 -21.69 -0.09
CA GLU A 113 -12.61 -22.83 0.68
C GLU A 113 -13.21 -22.89 2.09
N LEU A 114 -13.31 -21.75 2.77
CA LEU A 114 -13.95 -21.70 4.08
C LEU A 114 -15.43 -22.09 3.99
N THR A 115 -16.15 -21.62 2.96
CA THR A 115 -17.56 -21.99 2.72
C THR A 115 -17.71 -23.50 2.47
N LYS A 116 -16.85 -24.10 1.64
CA LYS A 116 -16.87 -25.56 1.39
C LYS A 116 -16.58 -26.39 2.63
N ASN A 117 -15.62 -25.97 3.46
CA ASN A 117 -15.34 -26.64 4.72
C ASN A 117 -16.52 -26.48 5.71
N TRP A 118 -17.21 -25.33 5.69
CA TRP A 118 -18.46 -25.15 6.43
C TRP A 118 -19.56 -26.10 5.95
N GLU A 119 -19.72 -26.30 4.64
CA GLU A 119 -20.71 -27.23 4.09
C GLU A 119 -20.38 -28.70 4.39
N ASN A 120 -19.11 -29.09 4.45
CA ASN A 120 -18.68 -30.49 4.64
C ASN A 120 -18.55 -30.92 6.12
N ASP A 121 -18.06 -30.05 7.01
CA ASP A 121 -17.76 -30.42 8.40
C ASP A 121 -18.97 -30.27 9.35
N TYR A 122 -20.03 -29.53 8.95
CA TYR A 122 -21.01 -28.97 9.90
C TYR A 122 -22.48 -29.25 9.56
N VAL A 123 -22.79 -30.29 8.78
CA VAL A 123 -24.18 -30.75 8.53
C VAL A 123 -24.92 -31.13 9.83
N ASP A 124 -24.21 -31.38 10.94
CA ASP A 124 -24.79 -31.85 12.21
C ASP A 124 -24.60 -30.95 13.45
N THR A 125 -24.08 -29.72 13.31
CA THR A 125 -23.95 -28.81 14.48
C THR A 125 -24.45 -27.41 14.17
N GLU A 126 -25.23 -26.82 15.10
CA GLU A 126 -25.89 -25.50 15.04
C GLU A 126 -24.93 -24.30 14.96
N CYS A 127 -23.86 -24.39 14.17
CA CYS A 127 -22.93 -23.31 13.87
C CYS A 127 -23.65 -22.27 13.00
N SER A 128 -24.29 -21.30 13.66
CA SER A 128 -24.99 -20.22 12.96
C SER A 128 -24.03 -19.44 12.07
N GLU A 129 -24.50 -18.94 10.91
CA GLU A 129 -23.79 -18.06 9.93
C GLU A 129 -22.85 -17.01 10.56
N PHE A 130 -23.15 -16.62 11.78
CA PHE A 130 -22.39 -15.79 12.68
C PHE A 130 -21.00 -16.32 13.11
N GLU A 131 -20.88 -17.59 13.51
CA GLU A 131 -19.60 -18.20 13.92
C GLU A 131 -18.67 -18.37 12.72
N PHE A 132 -19.24 -18.65 11.55
CA PHE A 132 -18.54 -18.67 10.27
C PHE A 132 -17.93 -17.30 9.94
N LYS A 133 -18.75 -16.23 9.95
CA LYS A 133 -18.28 -14.84 9.73
C LYS A 133 -17.26 -14.39 10.79
N SER A 134 -17.39 -14.85 12.03
CA SER A 134 -16.44 -14.54 13.11
C SER A 134 -15.07 -15.22 12.93
N LYS A 135 -15.03 -16.48 12.50
CA LYS A 135 -13.79 -17.20 12.15
C LYS A 135 -13.14 -16.58 10.91
N LEU A 136 -13.94 -16.17 9.92
CA LEU A 136 -13.48 -15.43 8.74
C LEU A 136 -12.80 -14.10 9.10
N LEU A 137 -13.26 -13.41 10.14
CA LEU A 137 -12.61 -12.19 10.64
C LEU A 137 -11.30 -12.47 11.40
N LEU A 138 -11.30 -13.47 12.28
CA LEU A 138 -10.18 -13.78 13.19
C LEU A 138 -8.96 -14.33 12.46
N VAL A 139 -9.15 -15.07 11.36
CA VAL A 139 -8.05 -15.69 10.61
C VAL A 139 -7.48 -14.72 9.56
N ASN A 140 -8.24 -13.70 9.13
CA ASN A 140 -8.01 -13.02 7.85
C ASN A 140 -8.19 -11.50 7.89
N LYS A 141 -7.80 -10.87 9.00
CA LYS A 141 -7.87 -9.39 9.20
C LYS A 141 -7.25 -8.59 8.03
N LYS A 142 -6.24 -9.15 7.35
CA LYS A 142 -5.56 -8.55 6.20
C LYS A 142 -6.41 -8.43 4.92
N TYR A 143 -7.55 -9.09 4.83
CA TYR A 143 -8.40 -9.11 3.63
C TYR A 143 -9.65 -8.22 3.73
N PHE A 144 -9.83 -7.51 4.85
CA PHE A 144 -10.96 -6.61 5.08
C PHE A 144 -10.46 -5.20 5.35
N ASN A 145 -11.07 -4.21 4.69
CA ASN A 145 -10.80 -2.83 5.05
C ASN A 145 -11.41 -2.51 6.43
N LYS A 146 -10.99 -1.40 7.06
CA LYS A 146 -11.44 -1.03 8.41
C LYS A 146 -12.97 -0.95 8.55
N LYS A 147 -13.66 -0.42 7.54
CA LYS A 147 -15.13 -0.28 7.57
C LYS A 147 -15.82 -1.64 7.50
N GLU A 148 -15.40 -2.51 6.58
CA GLU A 148 -15.90 -3.89 6.47
C GLU A 148 -15.65 -4.65 7.77
N TYR A 149 -14.45 -4.51 8.34
CA TYR A 149 -14.08 -5.12 9.61
C TYR A 149 -14.97 -4.62 10.77
N GLU A 150 -15.22 -3.31 10.85
CA GLU A 150 -16.06 -2.71 11.89
C GLU A 150 -17.54 -3.09 11.75
N GLU A 151 -18.09 -3.10 10.53
CA GLU A 151 -19.47 -3.51 10.26
C GLU A 151 -19.69 -4.98 10.59
N LEU A 152 -18.75 -5.85 10.18
CA LEU A 152 -18.77 -7.25 10.55
C LEU A 152 -18.57 -7.43 12.06
N SER A 153 -17.66 -6.70 12.70
CA SER A 153 -17.46 -6.75 14.16
C SER A 153 -18.71 -6.33 14.95
N LYS A 154 -19.45 -5.32 14.47
CA LYS A 154 -20.71 -4.88 15.06
C LYS A 154 -21.81 -5.93 14.91
N MET A 155 -21.94 -6.55 13.74
CA MET A 155 -22.83 -7.70 13.56
C MET A 155 -22.43 -8.86 14.50
N ILE A 156 -21.12 -9.06 14.70
CA ILE A 156 -20.57 -10.07 15.60
C ILE A 156 -21.01 -9.78 17.06
N ASN A 157 -20.82 -8.57 17.56
CA ASN A 157 -21.20 -8.28 18.95
C ASN A 157 -22.72 -8.32 19.15
N TYR A 158 -23.50 -7.79 18.19
CA TYR A 158 -24.96 -7.77 18.28
C TYR A 158 -25.60 -9.16 18.43
N LYS A 159 -25.14 -10.16 17.68
CA LYS A 159 -25.72 -11.51 17.80
C LYS A 159 -25.20 -12.28 19.02
N LYS A 160 -23.99 -12.00 19.53
CA LYS A 160 -23.55 -12.49 20.86
C LYS A 160 -24.48 -12.01 21.95
N ASP A 161 -24.84 -10.74 21.92
CA ASP A 161 -25.78 -10.15 22.88
C ASP A 161 -27.16 -10.82 22.79
N GLN A 162 -27.65 -11.12 21.57
CA GLN A 162 -28.91 -11.86 21.40
C GLN A 162 -28.86 -13.31 21.90
N GLN A 163 -27.73 -14.02 21.73
CA GLN A 163 -27.56 -15.38 22.25
C GLN A 163 -27.50 -15.41 23.79
N LEU A 164 -26.85 -14.42 24.42
CA LEU A 164 -26.82 -14.25 25.88
C LEU A 164 -28.22 -14.00 26.45
N VAL A 165 -29.04 -13.20 25.77
CA VAL A 165 -30.44 -12.95 26.18
C VAL A 165 -31.30 -14.21 26.08
N LYS A 166 -31.06 -15.09 25.08
CA LYS A 166 -31.77 -16.37 24.96
C LYS A 166 -31.37 -17.40 26.01
N LYS A 167 -30.11 -17.42 26.46
CA LYS A 167 -29.61 -18.35 27.50
C LYS A 167 -30.08 -18.00 28.91
N ASN A 168 -30.48 -16.75 29.15
CA ASN A 168 -30.91 -16.24 30.44
C ASN A 168 -32.46 -16.17 30.59
N ARG A 169 -33.20 -16.80 29.68
CA ARG A 169 -34.65 -17.04 29.76
C ARG A 169 -34.92 -18.52 29.89
#